data_AF-X6FN70-F1
#
_entry.id   AF-X6FN70-F1
#
_cell.length_a   1.000
_cell.length_b   1.000
_cell.length_c   1.000
_cell.angle_alpha   90.00
_cell.angle_beta   90.00
_cell.angle_gamma   90.00
#
_symmetry.space_group_name_H-M   'P 1'
#
loop_
_entity.id
_entity.type
_entity.pdbx_description
1 polymer ?
#
loop_
_entity_poly.entity_id
_entity_poly.type
_entity_poly.pdbx_seq_one_letter_code
_entity_poly.pdbx_strand_id
1 'polypeptide(L)' 'MATIGTFSRTANGFSGSVKTLNLNVKTVTFSPAEGDNEKGPDFRIFAGATDYA' A
#
# COMPACT_ATOMS: atom_id res chain seq x y z
N MET A 1 -2.74 -6.59 18.91
CA MET A 1 -2.99 -6.09 17.53
C MET A 1 -1.62 -5.87 16.89
N ALA A 2 -1.36 -6.46 15.72
CA ALA A 2 -0.05 -6.36 15.08
C ALA A 2 -0.02 -5.16 14.13
N THR A 3 0.99 -4.29 14.26
CA THR A 3 1.24 -3.22 13.32
C THR A 3 1.99 -3.78 12.11
N ILE A 4 1.35 -3.75 10.95
CA ILE A 4 1.92 -4.31 9.70
C ILE A 4 2.69 -3.28 8.87
N GLY A 5 2.81 -2.04 9.34
CA GLY A 5 3.40 -0.96 8.56
C GLY A 5 3.17 0.42 9.17
N THR A 6 3.89 1.39 8.62
CA THR A 6 3.71 2.82 8.91
C THR A 6 3.55 3.56 7.60
N PHE A 7 2.63 4.54 7.58
CA PHE A 7 2.30 5.30 6.38
C PHE A 7 2.25 6.80 6.67
N SER A 8 2.68 7.59 5.71
CA SER A 8 2.63 9.05 5.72
C SER A 8 1.81 9.55 4.54
N ARG A 9 1.06 10.63 4.74
CA ARG A 9 0.27 11.25 3.67
C ARG A 9 1.20 11.91 2.66
N THR A 10 0.94 11.71 1.38
CA THR A 10 1.62 12.37 0.26
C THR A 10 0.67 13.34 -0.41
N ALA A 11 1.09 14.00 -1.49
CA ALA A 11 0.23 14.91 -2.25
C ALA A 11 -1.03 14.23 -2.81
N ASN A 12 -0.88 12.99 -3.29
CA ASN A 12 -1.93 12.29 -4.03
C ASN A 12 -2.36 10.96 -3.36
N GLY A 13 -1.96 10.71 -2.11
CA GLY A 13 -2.28 9.44 -1.43
C GLY A 13 -1.43 9.22 -0.20
N PHE A 14 -0.85 8.01 -0.08
CA PHE A 14 -0.01 7.61 1.05
C PHE A 14 1.24 6.88 0.58
N SER A 15 2.31 6.93 1.36
CA SER A 15 3.50 6.11 1.17
C SER A 15 4.03 5.58 2.48
N GLY A 16 4.72 4.44 2.44
CA GLY A 16 5.20 3.81 3.66
C GLY A 16 5.83 2.46 3.44
N SER A 17 5.80 1.63 4.49
CA SER A 17 6.34 0.27 4.46
C SER A 17 5.31 -0.73 4.95
N VAL A 18 5.39 -1.96 4.43
CA VAL A 18 4.56 -3.10 4.83
C VAL A 18 5.45 -4.24 5.25
N LYS A 19 5.29 -4.70 6.49
CA LYS A 19 5.97 -5.87 7.05
C LYS A 19 4.95 -6.78 7.71
N THR A 20 4.77 -7.95 7.12
CA THR A 20 4.01 -9.08 7.66
C THR A 20 4.93 -10.28 7.86
N LEU A 21 4.37 -11.44 8.19
CA LEU A 21 5.13 -12.68 8.35
C LEU A 21 5.84 -13.11 7.05
N ASN A 22 5.17 -12.99 5.90
CA ASN A 22 5.65 -13.49 4.60
C ASN A 22 5.87 -12.38 3.55
N LEU A 23 5.75 -11.12 3.95
CA LEU A 23 5.88 -9.97 3.06
C LEU A 23 6.67 -8.86 3.74
N ASN A 24 7.75 -8.42 3.10
CA ASN A 24 8.57 -7.32 3.61
C ASN A 24 8.88 -6.32 2.50
N VAL A 25 8.04 -5.29 2.38
CA VAL A 25 8.17 -4.24 1.38
C VAL A 25 8.51 -2.92 2.07
N LYS A 26 9.71 -2.40 1.79
CA LYS A 26 10.20 -1.17 2.41
C LYS A 26 9.52 0.09 1.87
N THR A 27 9.04 0.04 0.64
CA THR A 27 8.41 1.19 -0.03
C THR A 27 7.15 0.73 -0.76
N VAL A 28 6.01 1.21 -0.29
CA VAL A 28 4.73 1.12 -0.97
C VAL A 28 4.15 2.51 -1.21
N THR A 29 3.42 2.66 -2.31
CA THR A 29 2.67 3.88 -2.63
C THR A 29 1.20 3.53 -2.85
N PHE A 30 0.31 4.27 -2.22
CA PHE A 30 -1.12 4.18 -2.40
C PHE A 30 -1.55 5.29 -3.36
N SER A 31 -2.17 4.90 -4.46
CA SER A 31 -2.77 5.80 -5.44
C SER A 31 -4.28 5.59 -5.46
N PRO A 32 -5.10 6.64 -5.68
CA PRO A 32 -6.54 6.47 -5.86
C PRO A 32 -6.81 5.46 -6.96
N ALA A 33 -7.78 4.59 -6.75
CA ALA A 33 -8.19 3.67 -7.80
C ALA A 33 -8.90 4.46 -8.91
N GLU A 34 -8.61 4.12 -10.16
CA GLU A 34 -9.30 4.71 -11.31
C GLU A 34 -10.66 4.03 -11.51
N GLY A 35 -11.70 4.83 -11.71
CA GLY A 35 -13.06 4.38 -12.02
C GLY A 35 -14.11 4.86 -11.01
N ASP A 36 -15.30 5.19 -11.50
CA ASP A 36 -16.42 5.75 -10.72
C ASP A 36 -17.36 4.65 -10.17
N ASN A 37 -16.77 3.56 -9.67
CA ASN A 37 -17.53 2.42 -9.15
C ASN A 37 -17.61 2.51 -7.62
N GLU A 38 -18.78 2.83 -7.09
CA GLU A 38 -19.07 2.87 -5.64
C GLU A 38 -18.80 1.54 -4.91
N LYS A 39 -18.74 0.41 -5.61
CA LYS A 39 -18.39 -0.90 -5.03
C LYS A 39 -16.93 -1.28 -5.23
N GLY A 40 -16.15 -0.41 -5.86
CA GLY A 40 -14.73 -0.58 -6.10
C GLY A 40 -13.88 -0.20 -4.88
N PRO A 41 -12.58 -0.55 -4.91
CA PRO A 41 -11.64 -0.08 -3.90
C PRO A 41 -11.35 1.41 -4.08
N ASP A 42 -11.14 2.15 -2.99
CA ASP A 42 -10.76 3.57 -3.04
C ASP A 42 -9.29 3.77 -3.48
N PHE A 43 -8.40 2.84 -3.14
CA PHE A 43 -6.96 2.93 -3.40
C PHE A 43 -6.39 1.64 -3.97
N ARG A 44 -5.36 1.78 -4.80
CA ARG A 44 -4.48 0.70 -5.25
C ARG A 44 -3.08 0.89 -4.65
N ILE A 45 -2.47 -0.22 -4.26
CA ILE A 45 -1.12 -0.24 -3.70
C ILE A 45 -0.11 -0.67 -4.77
N PHE A 46 0.98 0.07 -4.86
CA PHE A 46 2.13 -0.25 -5.70
C PHE A 46 3.31 -0.53 -4.79
N ALA A 47 3.71 -1.80 -4.75
CA ALA A 47 4.95 -2.27 -4.17
C ALA A 47 5.88 -2.58 -5.35
N GLY A 48 7.14 -2.12 -5.31
CA GLY A 48 8.14 -2.45 -6.33
C GLY A 48 8.44 -3.95 -6.39
N ALA A 49 9.63 -4.34 -6.89
CA ALA A 49 10.06 -5.74 -6.86
C ALA A 49 9.95 -6.29 -5.42
N THR A 50 9.04 -7.24 -5.24
CA THR A 50 8.68 -7.81 -3.94
C THR A 50 9.26 -9.21 -3.87
N ASP A 51 10.12 -9.44 -2.88
CA ASP A 51 10.65 -10.76 -2.56
C ASP A 51 9.63 -11.52 -1.71
N TYR A 52 9.22 -12.70 -2.18
CA TYR A 52 8.37 -13.63 -1.45
C TYR A 52 9.23 -14.84 -1.09
N ALA A 53 9.30 -15.17 0.20
CA ALA A 53 10.03 -16.33 0.71
C ALA A 53 9.05 -17.43 1.15
#